data_AF-A0A9W6DD33-F1
#
_entry.id   AF-A0A9W6DD33-F1
#
_cell.length_a   1.000
_cell.length_b   1.000
_cell.length_c   1.000
_cell.angle_alpha   90.00
_cell.angle_beta   90.00
_cell.angle_gamma   90.00
#
_symmetry.space_group_name_H-M   'P 1'
#
loop_
_entity.id
_entity.type
_entity.pdbx_description
1 polymer ?
#
loop_
_entity_poly.entity_id
_entity_poly.type
_entity_poly.pdbx_seq_one_letter_code
_entity_poly.pdbx_strand_id
1 'polypeptide(L)' 'MYLKSNELVIRHATISDVQTLCNWWADGEVMAHAGFPNGVYTDSEKLKDSIRNQTDGAARRIIIEIDNKSVGEMNY' A
#
# COMPACT_ATOMS: atom_id res chain seq x y z
N MET A 1 -11.12 3.20 7.24
CA MET A 1 -11.84 2.61 6.12
C MET A 1 -11.61 1.11 6.10
N TYR A 2 -12.71 0.38 6.09
CA TYR A 2 -12.77 -1.05 5.81
C TYR A 2 -14.07 -1.26 5.01
N LEU A 3 -13.94 -1.70 3.77
CA LEU A 3 -15.07 -2.01 2.88
C LEU A 3 -14.88 -3.45 2.39
N LYS A 4 -15.97 -4.21 2.33
CA LYS A 4 -15.96 -5.60 1.84
C LYS A 4 -17.14 -5.84 0.91
N SER A 5 -16.88 -6.44 -0.24
CA SER A 5 -17.89 -6.90 -1.19
C SER A 5 -17.42 -8.21 -1.81
N ASN A 6 -18.07 -9.31 -1.44
CA ASN A 6 -17.62 -10.66 -1.80
C ASN A 6 -16.15 -10.88 -1.39
N GLU A 7 -15.29 -11.22 -2.37
CA GLU A 7 -13.86 -11.44 -2.20
C GLU A 7 -13.02 -10.15 -2.26
N LEU A 8 -13.64 -9.01 -2.59
CA LEU A 8 -12.98 -7.71 -2.61
C LEU A 8 -12.98 -7.09 -1.22
N VAL A 9 -11.80 -6.76 -0.71
CA VAL A 9 -11.62 -5.99 0.53
C VAL A 9 -10.80 -4.73 0.24
N ILE A 10 -11.25 -3.60 0.77
CA ILE A 10 -10.50 -2.34 0.77
C ILE A 10 -10.29 -1.95 2.22
N ARG A 11 -9.04 -1.94 2.69
CA ARG A 11 -8.71 -1.70 4.10
C ARG A 11 -7.53 -0.76 4.25
N HIS A 12 -7.37 -0.17 5.42
CA HIS A 12 -6.11 0.51 5.72
C HIS A 12 -4.92 -0.44 5.60
N ALA A 13 -3.81 0.09 5.09
CA ALA A 13 -2.53 -0.56 5.20
C ALA A 13 -2.16 -0.72 6.68
N THR A 14 -1.53 -1.84 7.01
CA THR A 14 -0.97 -2.11 8.32
C THR A 14 0.54 -2.37 8.18
N ILE A 15 1.22 -2.53 9.31
CA ILE A 15 2.66 -2.82 9.31
C ILE A 15 3.03 -4.12 8.56
N SER A 16 2.09 -5.06 8.40
CA SER A 16 2.33 -6.30 7.64
C SER A 16 2.42 -6.06 6.14
N ASP A 17 1.87 -4.96 5.65
CA ASP A 17 1.88 -4.63 4.22
C ASP A 17 3.16 -3.93 3.78
N VAL A 18 4.03 -3.54 4.71
CA VAL A 18 5.26 -2.77 4.44
C VAL A 18 6.13 -3.46 3.41
N GLN A 19 6.36 -4.77 3.54
CA GLN A 19 7.21 -5.48 2.59
C GLN A 19 6.58 -5.53 1.20
N THR A 20 5.27 -5.78 1.12
CA THR A 20 4.52 -5.78 -0.13
C THR A 20 4.61 -4.42 -0.82
N LEU A 21 4.38 -3.34 -0.08
CA LEU A 21 4.47 -1.96 -0.59
C LEU A 21 5.89 -1.62 -1.07
N CYS A 22 6.92 -1.93 -0.27
CA CYS A 22 8.30 -1.73 -0.67
C CYS A 22 8.64 -2.49 -1.96
N ASN A 23 8.15 -3.72 -2.10
CA ASN A 23 8.39 -4.53 -3.30
C ASN A 23 7.68 -3.95 -4.53
N TRP A 24 6.39 -3.61 -4.41
CA TRP A 24 5.64 -2.99 -5.51
C TRP A 24 6.26 -1.67 -5.94
N TRP A 25 6.66 -0.83 -4.99
CA TRP A 25 7.27 0.45 -5.33
C TRP A 25 8.67 0.32 -5.90
N ALA A 26 9.46 -0.67 -5.48
CA ALA A 26 10.79 -0.92 -6.04
C ALA A 26 10.73 -1.52 -7.45
N ASP A 27 9.61 -2.12 -7.84
CA ASP A 27 9.42 -2.72 -9.16
C ASP A 27 9.06 -1.64 -10.20
N GLY A 28 9.97 -1.42 -11.15
CA GLY A 28 9.80 -0.44 -12.21
C GLY A 28 8.70 -0.77 -13.22
N GLU A 29 8.41 -2.06 -13.46
CA GLU A 29 7.31 -2.45 -14.35
C GLU A 29 5.97 -2.13 -13.69
N VAL A 30 5.84 -2.45 -12.39
CA VAL A 30 4.66 -2.07 -11.60
C VAL A 30 4.53 -0.56 -11.56
N MET A 31 5.60 0.18 -11.25
CA MET A 31 5.52 1.64 -11.04
C MET A 31 5.58 2.50 -12.31
N ALA A 32 5.84 1.92 -13.48
CA ALA A 32 5.89 2.65 -14.75
C ALA A 32 4.59 3.43 -15.02
N HIS A 33 3.43 2.84 -14.71
CA HIS A 33 2.13 3.51 -14.88
C HIS A 33 1.97 4.75 -13.98
N ALA A 34 2.66 4.78 -12.83
CA ALA A 34 2.69 5.89 -11.89
C ALA A 34 3.80 6.91 -12.21
N GLY A 35 4.55 6.73 -13.30
CA GLY A 35 5.63 7.63 -13.73
C GLY A 35 7.00 7.33 -13.13
N PHE A 36 7.19 6.19 -12.46
CA PHE A 36 8.47 5.76 -11.89
C PHE A 36 8.94 4.45 -12.55
N PRO A 37 9.42 4.48 -13.81
CA PRO A 37 9.77 3.27 -14.55
C PRO A 37 10.99 2.50 -14.00
N ASN A 38 11.74 3.09 -13.07
CA ASN A 38 12.86 2.45 -12.36
C ASN A 38 12.50 2.09 -10.91
N GLY A 39 11.21 2.19 -10.56
CA GLY A 39 10.75 2.04 -9.18
C GLY A 39 11.18 3.20 -8.27
N VAL A 40 10.87 3.04 -6.99
CA VAL A 40 11.12 3.97 -5.90
C VAL A 40 11.59 3.16 -4.70
N TYR A 41 12.84 3.37 -4.31
CA TYR A 41 13.33 2.80 -3.07
C TYR A 41 12.62 3.45 -1.88
N THR A 42 12.16 2.60 -0.95
CA THR A 42 11.51 3.03 0.28
C THR A 42 12.17 2.37 1.48
N ASP A 43 12.58 3.20 2.45
CA ASP A 43 13.07 2.75 3.75
C ASP A 43 11.93 2.10 4.55
N SER A 44 12.03 0.79 4.78
CA SER A 44 10.99 -0.01 5.42
C SER A 44 10.71 0.40 6.87
N GLU A 45 11.73 0.87 7.61
CA GLU A 45 11.53 1.29 9.01
C GLU A 45 10.80 2.63 9.08
N LYS A 46 11.19 3.58 8.21
CA LYS A 46 10.45 4.85 8.08
C LYS A 46 9.00 4.62 7.63
N LEU A 47 8.77 3.67 6.72
CA LEU A 47 7.42 3.33 6.28
C LEU A 47 6.59 2.68 7.40
N LYS A 48 7.17 1.77 8.19
CA LYS A 48 6.51 1.20 9.38
C LYS A 48 6.06 2.30 10.34
N ASP A 49 6.96 3.24 10.64
CA ASP A 49 6.66 4.34 11.55
C ASP A 49 5.61 5.29 10.97
N SER A 50 5.66 5.56 9.66
CA SER A 50 4.61 6.33 8.98
C SER A 50 3.23 5.65 9.10
N ILE A 51 3.14 4.33 8.90
CA ILE A 51 1.88 3.59 9.01
C ILE A 51 1.38 3.54 10.46
N ARG A 52 2.26 3.35 11.45
CA ARG A 52 1.89 3.36 12.88
C ARG A 52 1.31 4.69 13.32
N ASN A 53 1.85 5.79 12.78
CA ASN A 53 1.51 7.15 13.20
C ASN A 53 0.43 7.80 12.31
N GLN A 54 -0.22 7.06 11.43
CA GLN A 54 -1.33 7.59 10.61
C GLN A 54 -2.55 7.91 11.50
N THR A 55 -2.97 9.18 11.50
CA THR A 55 -4.14 9.67 12.25
C THR A 55 -5.37 9.88 11.35
N ASP A 56 -6.56 9.95 11.94
CA ASP A 56 -7.80 10.28 11.21
C ASP A 56 -7.77 11.77 10.85
N GLY A 57 -7.33 12.09 9.63
CA GLY A 57 -7.18 13.47 9.13
C GLY A 57 -6.03 13.68 8.13
N ALA A 58 -5.11 12.71 8.01
CA ALA A 58 -4.04 12.70 7.01
C ALA A 58 -4.32 11.68 5.90
N ALA A 59 -3.67 11.87 4.74
CA ALA A 59 -3.71 10.94 3.62
C ALA A 59 -3.44 9.50 4.09
N ARG A 60 -4.41 8.60 3.89
CA ARG A 60 -4.33 7.21 4.33
C ARG A 60 -3.96 6.29 3.18
N ARG A 61 -3.00 5.42 3.48
CA ARG A 61 -2.61 4.35 2.58
C ARG A 61 -3.56 3.18 2.78
N ILE A 62 -4.10 2.69 1.68
CA ILE A 62 -5.15 1.68 1.64
C ILE A 62 -4.66 0.53 0.77
N ILE A 63 -5.01 -0.69 1.15
CA ILE A 63 -4.73 -1.92 0.42
C ILE A 63 -6.03 -2.44 -0.17
N ILE A 64 -5.94 -2.88 -1.42
CA ILE A 64 -6.98 -3.63 -2.14
C ILE A 64 -6.60 -5.09 -2.07
N GLU A 65 -7.53 -5.94 -1.64
CA GLU A 65 -7.38 -7.39 -1.63
C GLU A 65 -8.46 -8.06 -2.46
N ILE A 66 -8.08 -9.15 -3.15
CA ILE A 66 -8.99 -10.09 -3.80
C ILE A 66 -8.60 -11.49 -3.30
N ASP A 67 -9.57 -12.29 -2.86
CA ASP A 67 -9.35 -13.64 -2.32
C ASP A 67 -8.31 -13.65 -1.18
N ASN A 68 -8.33 -12.64 -0.31
CA ASN A 68 -7.37 -12.40 0.78
C ASN A 68 -5.91 -12.18 0.33
N LYS A 69 -5.68 -11.84 -0.94
CA LYS A 69 -4.36 -11.45 -1.45
C LYS A 69 -4.34 -9.96 -1.75
N SER A 70 -3.34 -9.25 -1.24
CA SER A 70 -3.09 -7.86 -1.63
C SER A 70 -2.77 -7.79 -3.12
N VAL A 71 -3.53 -6.99 -3.87
CA VAL A 71 -3.40 -6.85 -5.34
C VAL A 71 -3.15 -5.42 -5.80
N GLY A 72 -3.27 -4.45 -4.90
CA GLY A 72 -2.91 -3.06 -5.18
C GLY A 72 -3.10 -2.17 -3.96
N GLU A 73 -2.79 -0.90 -4.15
CA GLU A 73 -2.87 0.13 -3.15
C GLU A 73 -3.61 1.37 -3.69
N MET A 74 -4.04 2.23 -2.76
CA MET A 74 -4.54 3.56 -3.09
C MET A 74 -4.21 4.54 -1.95
N ASN A 75 -4.41 5.82 -2.22
CA ASN A 75 -4.26 6.90 -1.26
C ASN A 75 -5.49 7.82 -1.30
N TYR A 76 -6.03 8.17 -0.13
CA TYR A 76 -7.15 9.10 0.03
C TYR A 76 -6.91 10.02 1.22
#